data_AF-A0A0N5BMI0-F1
#
_entry.id   AF-A0A0N5BMI0-F1
#
_cell.length_a   1.000
_cell.length_b   1.000
_cell.length_c   1.000
_cell.angle_alpha   90.00
_cell.angle_beta   90.00
_cell.angle_gamma   90.00
#
_symmetry.space_group_name_H-M   'P 1'
#
loop_
_entity.id
_entity.type
_entity.pdbx_description
1 polymer ?
#
loop_
_entity_poly.entity_id
_entity_poly.type
_entity_poly.pdbx_seq_one_letter_code
_entity_poly.pdbx_strand_id
1 'polypeptide(L)'
;RNDVPDDVEIGKCLFRMGVNTTFLVDDRNRNSFYPEPITRILAKDKRIINYYKEKSFIQPERGMDILADFPIAFHRINSDLMYFLEYLFYNAEVIGKKSRLFRMEDNDEDDENEKIKKRMELIKTFSQYNYKKL
;
A
#
# COMPACT_ATOMS: atom_id res chain seq x y z
N ARG A 1 -16.32 29.99 5.22
CA ARG A 1 -15.26 28.97 5.10
C ARG A 1 -15.77 27.99 4.05
N ASN A 2 -15.05 27.75 2.96
CA ASN A 2 -15.54 26.83 1.94
C ASN A 2 -15.36 25.40 2.47
N ASP A 3 -16.46 24.67 2.64
CA ASP A 3 -16.50 23.31 3.20
C ASP A 3 -16.05 22.23 2.18
N VAL A 4 -15.13 22.58 1.29
CA VAL A 4 -14.58 21.65 0.30
C VAL A 4 -13.46 20.84 0.95
N PRO A 5 -13.47 19.49 0.83
CA PRO A 5 -12.36 18.68 1.30
C PRO A 5 -11.04 19.09 0.65
N ASP A 6 -9.98 19.20 1.45
CA ASP A 6 -8.66 19.68 1.00
C ASP A 6 -8.10 18.86 -0.18
N ASP A 7 -8.15 17.52 -0.07
CA ASP A 7 -7.70 16.59 -1.12
C ASP A 7 -8.40 16.82 -2.48
N VAL A 8 -9.66 17.27 -2.46
CA VAL A 8 -10.40 17.58 -3.70
C VAL A 8 -9.87 18.86 -4.34
N GLU A 9 -9.53 19.88 -3.54
CA GLU A 9 -8.99 21.13 -4.06
C GLU A 9 -7.55 20.96 -4.55
N ILE A 10 -6.71 20.24 -3.78
CA ILE A 10 -5.36 19.87 -4.21
C ILE A 10 -5.40 19.09 -5.52
N GLY A 11 -6.30 18.10 -5.64
CA GLY A 11 -6.46 17.32 -6.87
C GLY A 11 -6.85 18.18 -8.08
N LYS A 12 -7.76 19.15 -7.91
CA LYS A 12 -8.14 20.08 -8.97
C LYS A 12 -6.99 20.99 -9.40
N CYS A 13 -6.21 21.50 -8.43
CA CYS A 13 -5.04 22.33 -8.71
C CYS A 13 -3.98 21.57 -9.51
N LEU A 14 -3.64 20.35 -9.08
CA LEU A 14 -2.72 19.47 -9.80
C LEU A 14 -3.20 19.17 -11.22
N PHE A 15 -4.49 18.85 -11.38
CA PHE A 15 -5.08 18.60 -12.70
C PHE A 15 -4.98 19.81 -13.62
N ARG A 16 -5.25 21.03 -13.12
CA ARG A 16 -5.10 22.28 -13.89
C ARG A 16 -3.65 22.58 -14.30
N MET A 17 -2.68 22.08 -13.53
CA MET A 17 -1.26 22.15 -13.86
C MET A 17 -0.81 21.07 -14.86
N GLY A 18 -1.74 20.23 -15.36
CA GLY A 18 -1.42 19.12 -16.25
C GLY A 18 -0.83 17.90 -15.53
N VAL A 19 -0.89 17.85 -14.20
CA VAL A 19 -0.49 16.68 -13.42
C VAL A 19 -1.68 15.73 -13.36
N ASN A 20 -1.58 14.63 -14.11
CA ASN A 20 -2.58 13.59 -14.07
C ASN A 20 -2.47 12.79 -12.76
N THR A 21 -3.62 12.50 -12.16
CA THR A 21 -3.66 11.64 -10.98
C THR A 21 -3.38 10.20 -11.40
N THR A 22 -2.46 9.56 -10.68
CA THR A 22 -2.12 8.16 -10.85
C THR A 22 -2.56 7.38 -9.62
N PHE A 23 -3.07 6.18 -9.82
CA PHE A 23 -3.40 5.30 -8.70
C PHE A 23 -2.14 4.63 -8.17
N LEU A 24 -2.01 4.59 -6.85
CA LEU A 24 -1.01 3.78 -6.17
C LEU A 24 -1.44 2.32 -6.28
N VAL A 25 -1.12 1.72 -7.43
CA VAL A 25 -1.32 0.29 -7.72
C VAL A 25 0.00 -0.41 -7.98
N ASP A 26 0.01 -1.71 -7.74
CA ASP A 26 1.10 -2.58 -8.15
C ASP A 26 1.08 -2.87 -9.66
N ASP A 27 2.05 -3.64 -10.13
CA ASP A 27 2.18 -4.11 -11.51
C ASP A 27 0.97 -4.91 -12.02
N ARG A 28 0.18 -5.46 -11.09
CA ARG A 28 -1.04 -6.24 -11.36
C ARG A 28 -2.32 -5.41 -11.20
N ASN A 29 -2.19 -4.08 -11.09
CA ASN A 29 -3.29 -3.14 -10.83
C ASN A 29 -4.03 -3.36 -9.50
N ARG A 30 -3.39 -3.97 -8.49
CA ARG A 30 -3.92 -4.09 -7.13
C ARG A 30 -3.54 -2.88 -6.30
N ASN A 31 -4.41 -2.44 -5.40
CA ASN A 31 -4.19 -1.23 -4.60
C ASN A 31 -3.06 -1.44 -3.60
N SER A 32 -2.18 -0.45 -3.47
CA SER A 32 -1.16 -0.40 -2.42
C SER A 32 -1.48 0.64 -1.34
N PHE A 33 -2.43 1.55 -1.61
CA PHE A 33 -2.98 2.50 -0.64
C PHE A 33 -4.47 2.26 -0.40
N TYR A 34 -4.89 2.21 0.86
CA TYR A 34 -6.28 1.90 1.24
C TYR A 34 -6.91 3.07 2.01
N PRO A 35 -7.74 3.92 1.37
CA PRO A 35 -8.30 5.12 1.99
C PRO A 35 -9.47 4.83 2.97
N GLU A 36 -9.92 3.58 3.01
CA GLU A 36 -11.03 3.09 3.82
C GLU A 36 -10.57 2.05 4.85
N PRO A 37 -11.35 1.79 5.92
CA PRO A 37 -11.01 0.75 6.86
C PRO A 37 -10.89 -0.60 6.14
N ILE A 38 -9.75 -1.27 6.30
CA ILE A 38 -9.42 -2.50 5.58
C ILE A 38 -10.48 -3.59 5.76
N THR A 39 -11.10 -3.67 6.94
CA THR A 39 -12.19 -4.59 7.25
C THR A 39 -13.41 -4.40 6.34
N ARG A 40 -13.74 -3.16 5.97
CA ARG A 40 -14.87 -2.85 5.07
C ARG A 40 -14.56 -3.14 3.62
N ILE A 41 -13.32 -2.93 3.20
CA ILE A 41 -12.82 -3.31 1.86
C ILE A 41 -12.93 -4.83 1.70
N LEU A 42 -12.41 -5.58 2.68
CA LEU A 42 -12.45 -7.04 2.71
C LEU A 42 -13.88 -7.59 2.74
N ALA A 43 -14.76 -6.99 3.54
CA ALA A 43 -16.16 -7.36 3.62
C ALA A 43 -17.01 -6.94 2.40
N LYS A 44 -16.41 -6.29 1.39
CA LYS A 44 -17.09 -5.75 0.20
C LYS A 44 -18.29 -4.86 0.56
N ASP A 45 -18.17 -4.06 1.63
CA ASP A 45 -19.25 -3.19 2.11
C ASP A 45 -19.59 -2.10 1.07
N LYS A 46 -20.84 -2.09 0.60
CA LYS A 46 -21.31 -1.19 -0.48
C LYS A 46 -21.66 0.22 -0.01
N ARG A 47 -21.80 0.48 1.30
CA ARG A 47 -22.28 1.77 1.83
C ARG A 47 -21.32 2.93 1.58
N ILE A 48 -20.00 2.68 1.59
CA ILE A 48 -18.99 3.72 1.38
C ILE A 48 -18.77 4.03 -0.11
N ILE A 49 -19.14 3.13 -1.02
CA ILE A 49 -18.98 3.34 -2.46
C ILE A 49 -19.66 4.64 -2.90
N ASN A 50 -20.81 4.98 -2.30
CA ASN A 50 -21.54 6.20 -2.65
C ASN A 50 -20.76 7.50 -2.31
N TYR A 51 -19.95 7.50 -1.25
CA TYR A 51 -19.12 8.66 -0.90
C TYR A 51 -18.04 8.94 -1.96
N TYR A 52 -17.38 7.89 -2.46
CA TYR A 52 -16.35 8.04 -3.49
C TYR A 52 -16.91 8.26 -4.89
N LYS A 53 -18.14 7.81 -5.19
CA LYS A 53 -18.82 8.08 -6.46
C LYS A 53 -18.92 9.56 -6.81
N GLU A 54 -19.15 10.40 -5.81
CA GLU A 54 -19.33 11.85 -6.02
C GLU A 54 -18.02 12.64 -5.97
N LYS A 55 -16.96 12.04 -5.41
CA LYS A 55 -15.72 12.76 -5.05
C LYS A 55 -14.46 12.24 -5.76
N SER A 56 -14.55 11.08 -6.40
CA SER A 56 -13.44 10.44 -7.10
C SER A 56 -13.86 10.08 -8.52
N PHE A 57 -12.99 10.40 -9.49
CA PHE A 57 -13.16 9.98 -10.88
C PHE A 57 -13.08 8.46 -11.06
N ILE A 58 -12.42 7.77 -10.13
CA ILE A 58 -12.19 6.33 -10.20
C ILE A 58 -12.69 5.68 -8.91
N GLN A 59 -13.43 4.59 -9.07
CA GLN A 59 -14.07 3.89 -7.97
C GLN A 59 -13.15 2.77 -7.46
N PRO A 60 -12.87 2.70 -6.15
CA PRO A 60 -12.01 1.66 -5.60
C PRO A 60 -12.70 0.30 -5.70
N GLU A 61 -12.03 -0.65 -6.33
CA GLU A 61 -12.42 -2.06 -6.31
C GLU A 61 -12.32 -2.64 -4.88
N ARG A 62 -13.01 -3.75 -4.62
CA ARG A 62 -13.19 -4.28 -3.25
C ARG A 62 -13.09 -5.79 -3.22
N GLY A 63 -12.42 -6.29 -2.20
CA GLY A 63 -12.19 -7.72 -1.99
C GLY A 63 -10.77 -7.99 -1.53
N MET A 64 -10.41 -9.26 -1.50
CA MET A 64 -9.06 -9.71 -1.17
C MET A 64 -8.13 -9.65 -2.37
N ASP A 65 -8.70 -9.85 -3.56
CA ASP A 65 -8.05 -9.86 -4.88
C ASP A 65 -7.41 -8.52 -5.25
N ILE A 66 -7.93 -7.43 -4.71
CA ILE A 66 -7.46 -6.07 -4.97
C ILE A 66 -6.32 -5.65 -4.02
N LEU A 67 -5.93 -6.49 -3.06
CA LEU A 67 -4.86 -6.17 -2.12
C LEU A 67 -3.50 -6.49 -2.74
N ALA A 68 -2.62 -5.49 -2.82
CA ALA A 68 -1.24 -5.71 -3.23
C ALA A 68 -0.49 -6.60 -2.21
N ASP A 69 0.47 -7.39 -2.71
CA ASP A 69 1.36 -8.19 -1.86
C ASP A 69 2.21 -7.29 -0.91
N PHE A 70 2.42 -6.03 -1.31
CA PHE A 70 3.24 -5.04 -0.62
C PHE A 70 2.44 -3.74 -0.43
N PRO A 71 1.57 -3.70 0.58
CA PRO A 71 0.80 -2.51 0.89
C PRO A 71 1.71 -1.39 1.42
N ILE A 72 1.43 -0.15 1.02
CA ILE A 72 2.17 1.05 1.45
C ILE A 72 1.53 1.66 2.70
N ALA A 73 0.21 1.88 2.69
CA ALA A 73 -0.47 2.48 3.84
C ALA A 73 -1.96 2.14 3.91
N PHE A 74 -2.46 2.11 5.15
CA PHE A 74 -3.85 1.87 5.50
C PHE A 74 -4.41 3.08 6.24
N HIS A 75 -5.53 3.61 5.77
CA HIS A 75 -6.22 4.73 6.39
C HIS A 75 -7.33 4.24 7.34
N ARG A 76 -7.75 5.10 8.28
CA ARG A 76 -8.79 4.81 9.29
C ARG A 76 -8.51 3.60 10.18
N ILE A 77 -7.25 3.42 10.56
CA ILE A 77 -6.83 2.45 11.57
C ILE A 77 -7.11 3.04 12.96
N ASN A 78 -7.80 2.29 13.82
CA ASN A 78 -8.00 2.67 15.23
C ASN A 78 -6.81 2.20 16.09
N SER A 79 -6.74 2.66 17.34
CA SER A 79 -5.66 2.33 18.28
C SER A 79 -5.41 0.83 18.39
N ASP A 80 -6.49 0.06 18.58
CA ASP A 80 -6.39 -1.37 18.88
C ASP A 80 -5.87 -2.13 17.66
N LEU A 81 -6.35 -1.79 16.46
CA LEU A 81 -5.88 -2.38 15.22
C LEU A 81 -4.43 -1.97 14.91
N MET A 82 -4.00 -0.76 15.27
CA MET A 82 -2.61 -0.34 15.10
C MET A 82 -1.65 -1.23 15.91
N TYR A 83 -1.91 -1.41 17.21
CA TYR A 83 -1.09 -2.27 18.06
C TYR A 83 -1.15 -3.74 17.63
N PHE A 84 -2.31 -4.21 17.19
CA PHE A 84 -2.45 -5.57 16.68
C PHE A 84 -1.64 -5.80 15.40
N LEU A 85 -1.65 -4.85 14.46
CA LEU A 85 -0.83 -4.91 13.25
C LEU A 85 0.66 -4.83 13.56
N GLU A 86 1.06 -4.00 14.53
CA GLU A 86 2.45 -3.93 15.00
C GLU A 86 2.92 -5.26 15.56
N TYR A 87 2.12 -5.89 16.43
CA TYR A 87 2.41 -7.22 16.94
C TYR A 87 2.54 -8.23 15.79
N LEU A 88 1.57 -8.28 14.88
CA LEU A 88 1.57 -9.26 13.78
C LEU A 88 2.68 -9.08 12.74
N PHE A 89 3.13 -7.85 12.50
CA PHE A 89 4.14 -7.57 11.47
C PHE A 89 5.56 -7.60 12.01
N TYR A 90 5.78 -7.20 13.27
CA TYR A 90 7.12 -6.99 13.80
C TYR A 90 7.48 -7.88 14.99
N ASN A 91 6.51 -8.36 15.76
CA ASN A 91 6.79 -9.08 17.01
C ASN A 91 6.41 -10.57 16.96
N ALA A 92 5.38 -10.93 16.19
CA ALA A 92 4.89 -12.29 16.12
C ALA A 92 5.74 -13.14 15.18
N GLU A 93 6.40 -14.17 15.73
CA GLU A 93 7.08 -15.20 14.96
C GLU A 93 6.09 -16.24 14.44
N VAL A 94 5.52 -15.98 13.27
CA VAL A 94 4.61 -16.92 12.61
C VAL A 94 5.41 -17.87 11.74
N ILE A 95 5.37 -19.17 12.05
CA ILE A 95 6.03 -20.21 11.26
C ILE A 95 5.61 -20.10 9.80
N GLY A 96 6.60 -20.01 8.90
CA GLY A 96 6.38 -19.86 7.44
C GLY A 96 6.17 -18.43 6.95
N LYS A 97 6.04 -17.44 7.83
CA LYS A 97 5.92 -16.02 7.47
C LYS A 97 7.29 -15.35 7.43
N LYS A 98 8.00 -15.46 6.31
CA LYS A 98 9.14 -14.59 5.97
C LYS A 98 8.80 -13.70 4.77
N SER A 99 9.10 -12.41 4.87
CA SER A 99 9.09 -11.50 3.73
C SER A 99 9.88 -12.12 2.60
N ARG A 100 9.35 -12.09 1.38
CA ARG A 100 10.04 -12.64 0.19
C ARG A 100 11.42 -12.00 -0.01
N LEU A 101 11.59 -10.75 0.44
CA LEU A 101 12.84 -10.01 0.35
C LEU A 101 13.96 -10.60 1.25
N PHE A 102 13.59 -11.19 2.40
CA PHE A 102 14.53 -11.70 3.41
C PHE A 102 14.67 -13.23 3.40
N ARG A 103 14.12 -13.91 2.38
CA ARG A 103 14.24 -15.39 2.26
C ARG A 103 15.63 -15.85 1.82
N MET A 104 16.46 -14.94 1.32
CA MET A 104 17.81 -15.24 0.81
C MET A 104 18.91 -14.94 1.83
N GLU A 105 18.56 -14.62 3.08
CA GLU A 105 19.54 -14.30 4.12
C GLU A 105 20.04 -15.57 4.81
N ASP A 106 21.36 -15.72 4.81
CA ASP A 106 22.09 -16.52 5.79
C ASP A 106 22.62 -15.57 6.89
N ASN A 107 22.75 -16.08 8.11
CA ASN A 107 23.00 -15.28 9.32
C ASN A 107 24.50 -15.09 9.64
N ASP A 108 25.40 -15.47 8.74
CA ASP A 108 26.84 -15.33 8.95
C ASP A 108 27.34 -13.89 8.65
N GLU A 109 28.47 -13.54 9.23
CA GLU A 109 29.11 -12.21 9.11
C GLU A 109 30.07 -12.12 7.91
N ASP A 110 30.20 -13.17 7.10
CA ASP A 110 31.12 -13.18 5.97
C ASP A 110 30.59 -12.26 4.84
N ASP A 111 31.50 -11.55 4.18
CA ASP A 111 31.22 -10.69 3.00
C ASP A 111 30.06 -9.69 3.20
N GLU A 112 29.96 -9.09 4.39
CA GLU A 112 28.86 -8.18 4.77
C GLU A 112 28.61 -7.07 3.71
N ASN A 113 29.66 -6.40 3.24
CA ASN A 113 29.56 -5.35 2.23
C ASN A 113 28.99 -5.87 0.90
N GLU A 114 29.36 -7.08 0.50
CA GLU A 114 28.83 -7.71 -0.72
C GLU A 114 27.35 -8.08 -0.54
N LYS A 115 26.99 -8.61 0.64
CA LYS A 115 25.59 -8.90 1.00
C LYS A 115 24.73 -7.63 1.02
N ILE A 116 25.23 -6.53 1.59
CA ILE A 116 24.52 -5.24 1.56
C ILE A 116 24.30 -4.78 0.11
N LYS A 117 25.32 -4.88 -0.74
CA LYS A 117 25.19 -4.52 -2.16
C LYS A 117 24.13 -5.38 -2.87
N LYS A 118 24.17 -6.70 -2.67
CA LYS A 118 23.17 -7.64 -3.20
C LYS A 118 21.76 -7.31 -2.69
N ARG A 119 21.60 -6.97 -1.40
CA ARG A 119 20.32 -6.53 -0.82
C ARG A 119 19.78 -5.29 -1.51
N MET A 120 20.63 -4.27 -1.71
CA MET A 120 20.21 -3.04 -2.38
C MET A 120 19.80 -3.30 -3.84
N GLU A 121 20.50 -4.19 -4.54
CA GLU A 121 20.14 -4.60 -5.89
C GLU A 121 18.82 -5.38 -5.94
N LEU A 122 18.59 -6.28 -4.98
CA LEU A 122 17.32 -6.99 -4.82
C LEU A 122 16.18 -6.03 -4.53
N ILE A 123 16.35 -5.07 -3.60
CA ILE A 123 15.34 -4.04 -3.29
C ILE A 123 15.01 -3.22 -4.53
N LYS A 124 16.03 -2.83 -5.31
CA LYS A 124 15.84 -2.06 -6.55
C LYS A 124 15.10 -2.85 -7.61
N THR A 125 15.45 -4.11 -7.78
CA THR A 125 14.78 -5.02 -8.72
C THR A 125 13.33 -5.22 -8.28
N PHE A 126 13.14 -5.52 -7.00
CA PHE A 126 11.85 -5.73 -6.39
C PHE A 126 10.93 -4.51 -6.54
N SER A 127 11.43 -3.29 -6.32
CA SER A 127 10.63 -2.08 -6.46
C SER A 127 10.24 -1.81 -7.91
N GLN A 128 11.09 -2.16 -8.88
CA GLN A 128 10.78 -2.05 -10.31
C GLN A 128 9.70 -3.02 -10.78
N TYR A 129 9.63 -4.21 -10.18
CA TYR A 129 8.68 -5.25 -10.58
C TYR A 129 7.34 -5.18 -9.84
N ASN A 130 7.32 -4.74 -8.57
CA ASN A 130 6.10 -4.81 -7.75
C ASN A 130 5.30 -3.49 -7.73
N TYR A 131 5.80 -2.42 -8.34
CA TYR A 131 5.08 -1.14 -8.39
C TYR A 131 5.00 -0.62 -9.82
N LYS A 132 3.84 -0.09 -10.18
CA LYS A 132 3.63 0.49 -11.51
C LYS A 132 4.47 1.75 -11.66
N LYS A 133 5.18 1.87 -12.79
CA LYS A 133 5.90 3.11 -13.13
C LYS A 133 4.88 4.21 -13.43
N LEU A 134 5.08 5.36 -12.80
CA LEU A 134 4.31 6.58 -13.00
C LEU A 134 4.74 7.30 -14.28
#